data_AF-T1B202-F1
#
_entry.id   AF-T1B202-F1
#
_cell.length_a   1.000
_cell.length_b   1.000
_cell.length_c   1.000
_cell.angle_alpha   90.00
_cell.angle_beta   90.00
_cell.angle_gamma   90.00
#
_symmetry.space_group_name_H-M   'P 1'
#
loop_
_entity.id
_entity.type
_entity.pdbx_description
1 polymer ?
#
loop_
_entity_poly.entity_id
_entity_poly.type
_entity_poly.pdbx_seq_one_letter_code
_entity_poly.pdbx_strand_id
1 'polypeptide(L)'
;TPVSGRLLVFIARGTGAKRVSINEWRPDATWVAARTVHDLEPGARIEIDTDHRAFPKPFSDLHAGTYQVQAVLDVNHTYNYSGLTAGDLISSVLTLKDWTPGQGAEPRLSLDEVVPARAPRKLSPRDQQAATHLRLAKHQSAVLTDFWGRPVF
;
A
#
# COMPACT_ATOMS: atom_id res chain seq x y z
N THR A 1 3.66 -18.52 2.76
CA THR A 1 5.07 -18.21 3.06
C THR A 1 5.10 -16.89 3.82
N PRO A 2 6.09 -16.68 4.68
CA PRO A 2 6.26 -15.41 5.38
C PRO A 2 6.47 -14.27 4.36
N VAL A 3 5.97 -13.07 4.70
CA VAL A 3 6.11 -11.86 3.89
C VAL A 3 6.71 -10.72 4.69
N SER A 4 7.59 -9.95 4.06
CA SER A 4 8.23 -8.77 4.64
C SER A 4 7.87 -7.55 3.79
N GLY A 5 7.77 -6.38 4.41
CA GLY A 5 7.35 -5.17 3.71
C GLY A 5 7.09 -3.98 4.63
N ARG A 6 6.60 -2.90 4.05
CA ARG A 6 6.08 -1.76 4.79
C ARG A 6 4.56 -1.88 4.92
N LEU A 7 4.10 -2.10 6.14
CA LEU A 7 2.69 -2.01 6.47
C LEU A 7 2.28 -0.54 6.52
N LEU A 8 1.26 -0.20 5.76
CA LEU A 8 0.63 1.11 5.69
C LEU A 8 -0.84 0.95 6.10
N VAL A 9 -1.31 1.80 7.00
CA VAL A 9 -2.73 1.87 7.38
C VAL A 9 -3.25 3.24 7.00
N PHE A 10 -4.21 3.29 6.09
CA PHE A 10 -4.87 4.51 5.64
C PHE A 10 -6.20 4.67 6.33
N ILE A 11 -6.53 5.89 6.78
CA ILE A 11 -7.84 6.22 7.32
C ILE A 11 -8.32 7.57 6.77
N ALA A 12 -9.58 7.62 6.35
CA ALA A 12 -10.23 8.82 5.85
C ALA A 12 -11.64 8.94 6.44
N ARG A 13 -12.12 10.17 6.64
CA ARG A 13 -13.45 10.43 7.17
C ARG A 13 -14.51 10.17 6.09
N GLY A 14 -15.62 9.51 6.44
CA GLY A 14 -16.74 9.26 5.53
C GLY A 14 -17.15 7.79 5.43
N THR A 15 -17.90 7.47 4.37
CA THR A 15 -18.43 6.14 4.07
C THR A 15 -18.45 5.90 2.55
N GLY A 16 -18.51 4.62 2.14
CA GLY A 16 -18.73 4.24 0.74
C GLY A 16 -17.48 4.20 -0.16
N ALA A 17 -16.28 4.49 0.37
CA ALA A 17 -15.04 4.30 -0.36
C ALA A 17 -14.81 2.83 -0.69
N LYS A 18 -14.42 2.56 -1.94
CA LYS A 18 -13.97 1.24 -2.40
C LYS A 18 -12.50 0.99 -2.08
N ARG A 19 -11.74 2.06 -1.84
CA ARG A 19 -10.33 2.07 -1.49
C ARG A 19 -10.02 3.36 -0.76
N VAL A 20 -9.19 3.27 0.27
CA VAL A 20 -8.70 4.43 1.02
C VAL A 20 -7.26 4.67 0.57
N SER A 21 -6.98 5.84 0.01
CA SER A 21 -5.65 6.25 -0.42
C SER A 21 -5.45 7.73 -0.15
N ILE A 22 -4.19 8.14 -0.15
CA ILE A 22 -3.82 9.56 -0.05
C ILE A 22 -4.47 10.32 -1.20
N ASN A 23 -4.93 11.54 -0.94
CA ASN A 23 -5.38 12.48 -1.95
C ASN A 23 -4.29 13.54 -2.12
N GLU A 24 -3.63 13.60 -3.28
CA GLU A 24 -2.50 14.51 -3.51
C GLU A 24 -2.93 15.98 -3.52
N TRP A 25 -4.19 16.26 -3.82
CA TRP A 25 -4.76 17.61 -3.83
C TRP A 25 -5.29 18.04 -2.46
N ARG A 26 -5.53 17.07 -1.56
CA ARG A 26 -6.04 17.27 -0.19
C ARG A 26 -5.25 16.36 0.76
N PRO A 27 -3.97 16.68 1.02
CA PRO A 27 -3.09 15.82 1.82
C PRO A 27 -3.54 15.70 3.30
N ASP A 28 -4.46 16.57 3.72
CA ASP A 28 -5.11 16.58 5.03
C ASP A 28 -6.37 15.72 5.11
N ALA A 29 -6.86 15.18 3.99
CA ALA A 29 -8.10 14.39 3.95
C ALA A 29 -7.91 12.91 4.32
N THR A 30 -6.67 12.42 4.35
CA THR A 30 -6.35 11.02 4.64
C THR A 30 -5.12 10.96 5.52
N TRP A 31 -5.22 10.17 6.59
CA TRP A 31 -4.10 9.88 7.46
C TRP A 31 -3.52 8.52 7.08
N VAL A 32 -2.21 8.39 7.19
CA VAL A 32 -1.48 7.15 6.97
C VAL A 32 -0.52 6.90 8.12
N ALA A 33 -0.57 5.72 8.71
CA ALA A 33 0.43 5.22 9.65
C ALA A 33 1.27 4.13 8.99
N ALA A 34 2.56 4.04 9.35
CA ALA A 34 3.49 3.13 8.70
C ALA A 34 4.39 2.37 9.68
N ARG A 35 4.55 1.07 9.47
CA ARG A 35 5.49 0.22 10.22
C ARG A 35 6.18 -0.76 9.26
N THR A 36 7.49 -0.97 9.44
CA THR A 36 8.19 -2.06 8.72
C THR A 36 7.92 -3.38 9.44
N VAL A 37 7.61 -4.41 8.67
CA VAL A 37 7.27 -5.75 9.13
C VAL A 37 8.24 -6.74 8.48
N HIS A 38 8.69 -7.70 9.28
CA HIS A 38 9.59 -8.77 8.85
C HIS A 38 8.92 -10.11 9.12
N ASP A 39 9.03 -11.03 8.16
CA ASP A 39 8.65 -12.43 8.28
C ASP A 39 7.23 -12.65 8.83
N LEU A 40 6.27 -11.86 8.37
CA LEU A 40 4.87 -12.01 8.76
C LEU A 40 4.31 -13.30 8.19
N GLU A 41 4.05 -14.26 9.07
CA GLU A 41 3.45 -15.54 8.73
C GLU A 41 1.94 -15.41 8.43
N PRO A 42 1.38 -16.25 7.54
CA PRO A 42 -0.06 -16.34 7.35
C PRO A 42 -0.81 -16.59 8.66
N GLY A 43 -1.82 -15.78 8.95
CA GLY A 43 -2.62 -15.87 10.18
C GLY A 43 -1.99 -15.21 11.42
N ALA A 44 -0.74 -14.75 11.34
CA ALA A 44 -0.15 -13.95 12.40
C ALA A 44 -0.79 -12.56 12.48
N ARG A 45 -0.67 -11.93 13.65
CA ARG A 45 -1.22 -10.60 13.94
C ARG A 45 -0.10 -9.67 14.33
N ILE A 46 -0.21 -8.42 13.89
CA ILE A 46 0.74 -7.36 14.21
C ILE A 46 -0.07 -6.16 14.68
N GLU A 47 0.40 -5.57 15.78
CA GLU A 47 -0.08 -4.29 16.28
C GLU A 47 0.70 -3.16 15.63
N ILE A 48 0.04 -2.07 15.29
CA ILE A 48 0.68 -0.90 14.71
C ILE A 48 0.42 0.29 15.62
N ASP A 49 1.50 0.90 16.12
CA ASP A 49 1.42 2.20 16.77
C ASP A 49 1.18 3.26 15.68
N THR A 50 -0.04 3.78 15.65
CA THR A 50 -0.50 4.75 14.66
C THR A 50 -0.08 6.19 14.95
N ASP A 51 0.69 6.41 16.02
CA ASP A 51 1.17 7.73 16.42
C ASP A 51 2.68 7.88 16.18
N HIS A 52 3.43 6.78 16.19
CA HIS A 52 4.89 6.80 16.02
C HIS A 52 5.35 7.24 14.63
N ARG A 53 4.75 6.72 13.56
CA ARG A 53 5.07 7.09 12.17
C ARG A 53 3.80 7.32 11.39
N ALA A 54 3.28 8.54 11.48
CA ALA A 54 2.05 8.93 10.83
C ALA A 54 2.16 10.25 10.05
N PHE A 55 1.29 10.40 9.06
CA PHE A 55 1.11 11.61 8.27
C PHE A 55 -0.39 11.82 8.02
N PRO A 56 -0.91 13.06 7.96
CA PRO A 56 -0.21 14.31 8.27
C PRO A 56 0.04 14.50 9.77
N LYS A 57 -0.68 13.75 10.61
CA LYS A 57 -0.61 13.79 12.07
C LYS A 57 -0.82 12.37 12.65
N PRO A 58 -0.51 12.14 13.93
CA PRO A 58 -0.91 10.94 14.67
C PRO A 58 -2.41 10.63 14.54
N PHE A 59 -2.80 9.36 14.67
CA PHE A 59 -4.22 8.99 14.61
C PHE A 59 -4.95 9.40 15.88
N SER A 60 -4.25 9.54 17.01
CA SER A 60 -4.80 10.09 18.26
C SER A 60 -5.34 11.52 18.12
N ASP A 61 -4.91 12.28 17.11
CA ASP A 61 -5.45 13.62 16.81
C ASP A 61 -6.82 13.59 16.12
N LEU A 62 -7.29 12.42 15.67
CA LEU A 62 -8.59 12.29 15.03
C LEU A 62 -9.71 12.48 16.06
N HIS A 63 -10.66 13.36 15.74
CA HIS A 63 -11.88 13.50 16.52
C HIS A 63 -12.81 12.30 16.35
N ALA A 64 -13.75 12.13 17.28
CA ALA A 64 -14.82 11.15 17.14
C ALA A 64 -15.58 11.33 15.82
N GLY A 65 -15.86 10.24 15.12
CA GLY A 65 -16.58 10.30 13.86
C GLY A 65 -16.67 8.98 13.12
N THR A 66 -17.28 9.04 11.92
CA THR A 66 -17.33 7.89 11.03
C THR A 66 -16.16 7.93 10.04
N TYR A 67 -15.40 6.85 10.01
CA TYR A 67 -14.19 6.70 9.21
C TYR A 67 -14.23 5.43 8.37
N GLN A 68 -13.44 5.42 7.30
CA GLN A 68 -13.08 4.22 6.57
C GLN A 68 -11.57 4.01 6.65
N VAL A 69 -11.18 2.78 6.94
CA VAL A 69 -9.79 2.37 7.15
C VAL A 69 -9.44 1.19 6.25
N GLN A 70 -8.21 1.17 5.75
CA GLN A 70 -7.68 0.10 4.91
C GLN A 70 -6.19 -0.10 5.17
N ALA A 71 -5.74 -1.36 5.22
CA ALA A 71 -4.34 -1.70 5.35
C ALA A 71 -3.77 -2.17 4.01
N VAL A 72 -2.51 -1.82 3.76
CA VAL A 72 -1.70 -2.26 2.63
C VAL A 72 -0.35 -2.73 3.15
N LEU A 73 0.09 -3.92 2.79
CA LEU A 73 1.47 -4.36 2.93
C LEU A 73 2.19 -4.16 1.60
N ASP A 74 2.98 -3.09 1.53
CA ASP A 74 3.87 -2.78 0.40
C ASP A 74 5.12 -3.65 0.50
N VAL A 75 5.13 -4.75 -0.25
CA VAL A 75 6.17 -5.79 -0.17
C VAL A 75 7.49 -5.27 -0.75
N ASN A 76 7.42 -4.49 -1.82
CA ASN A 76 8.61 -4.00 -2.53
C ASN A 76 9.08 -2.61 -2.08
N HIS A 77 8.42 -2.00 -1.10
CA HIS A 77 8.75 -0.66 -0.59
C HIS A 77 8.62 0.44 -1.67
N THR A 78 7.69 0.26 -2.60
CA THR A 78 7.51 1.12 -3.78
C THR A 78 6.26 1.99 -3.73
N TYR A 79 5.44 1.90 -2.68
CA TYR A 79 4.11 2.53 -2.64
C TYR A 79 4.15 4.03 -2.91
N ASN A 80 5.13 4.74 -2.35
CA ASN A 80 5.26 6.19 -2.53
C ASN A 80 5.54 6.63 -3.98
N TYR A 81 6.01 5.72 -4.84
CA TYR A 81 6.39 6.03 -6.22
C TYR A 81 5.43 5.44 -7.24
N SER A 82 4.89 4.26 -6.96
CA SER A 82 4.08 3.48 -7.92
C SER A 82 2.67 3.19 -7.41
N GLY A 83 2.34 3.60 -6.19
CA GLY A 83 1.12 3.18 -5.51
C GLY A 83 1.12 1.67 -5.28
N LEU A 84 -0.06 1.05 -5.39
CA LEU A 84 -0.21 -0.40 -5.30
C LEU A 84 0.44 -1.09 -6.51
N THR A 85 1.29 -2.06 -6.23
CA THR A 85 1.99 -2.88 -7.22
C THR A 85 1.63 -4.34 -7.08
N ALA A 86 1.92 -5.12 -8.12
CA ALA A 86 1.63 -6.55 -8.14
C ALA A 86 2.37 -7.27 -7.00
N GLY A 87 1.64 -8.09 -6.24
CA GLY A 87 2.17 -8.82 -5.09
C GLY A 87 2.03 -8.12 -3.74
N ASP A 88 1.63 -6.83 -3.71
CA ASP A 88 1.25 -6.18 -2.46
C ASP A 88 -0.01 -6.85 -1.88
N LEU A 89 -0.12 -6.87 -0.54
CA LEU A 89 -1.32 -7.35 0.14
C LEU A 89 -2.19 -6.18 0.55
N ILE A 90 -3.51 -6.30 0.40
CA ILE A 90 -4.46 -5.27 0.76
C ILE A 90 -5.62 -5.86 1.55
N SER A 91 -6.14 -5.09 2.50
CA SER A 91 -7.36 -5.45 3.21
C SER A 91 -8.61 -4.95 2.48
N SER A 92 -9.75 -5.55 2.76
CA SER A 92 -11.04 -4.89 2.56
C SER A 92 -11.11 -3.55 3.30
N VAL A 93 -11.93 -2.61 2.80
CA VAL A 93 -12.22 -1.35 3.49
C VAL A 93 -13.16 -1.61 4.66
N LEU A 94 -12.73 -1.26 5.87
CA LEU A 94 -13.54 -1.35 7.08
C LEU A 94 -14.15 0.02 7.40
N THR A 95 -15.45 0.06 7.68
CA THR A 95 -16.13 1.29 8.15
C THR A 95 -16.18 1.30 9.67
N LEU A 96 -15.59 2.31 10.28
CA LEU A 96 -15.60 2.57 11.72
C LEU A 96 -16.67 3.62 12.00
N LYS A 97 -17.85 3.18 12.43
CA LYS A 97 -18.96 4.07 12.76
C LYS A 97 -18.79 4.62 14.18
N ASP A 98 -18.98 5.93 14.33
CA ASP A 98 -18.91 6.66 15.62
C ASP A 98 -17.66 6.31 16.44
N TRP A 99 -16.54 6.13 15.74
CA TRP A 99 -15.29 5.67 16.30
C TRP A 99 -14.48 6.83 16.88
N THR A 100 -13.80 6.55 18.00
CA THR A 100 -12.91 7.48 18.69
C THR A 100 -11.56 6.78 18.90
N PRO A 101 -10.43 7.36 18.47
CA PRO A 101 -9.10 6.78 18.69
C PRO A 101 -8.84 6.50 20.18
N GLY A 102 -8.21 5.35 20.47
CA GLY A 102 -7.83 4.96 21.83
C GLY A 102 -9.00 4.64 22.76
N GLN A 103 -10.25 4.62 22.28
CA GLN A 103 -11.42 4.25 23.08
C GLN A 103 -12.11 3.01 22.54
N GLY A 104 -12.36 2.04 23.41
CA GLY A 104 -13.06 0.81 23.07
C GLY A 104 -12.19 -0.22 22.37
N ALA A 105 -12.81 -1.11 21.60
CA ALA A 105 -12.12 -2.18 20.90
C ALA A 105 -11.40 -1.64 19.64
N GLU A 106 -10.13 -1.98 19.50
CA GLU A 106 -9.35 -1.57 18.33
C GLU A 106 -9.79 -2.29 17.05
N PRO A 107 -9.82 -1.59 15.90
CA PRO A 107 -10.13 -2.19 14.60
C PRO A 107 -9.16 -3.31 14.22
N ARG A 108 -9.67 -4.38 13.62
CA ARG A 108 -8.85 -5.47 13.06
C ARG A 108 -9.02 -5.50 11.55
N LEU A 109 -7.89 -5.53 10.84
CA LEU A 109 -7.82 -5.57 9.38
C LEU A 109 -7.13 -6.86 8.96
N SER A 110 -7.75 -7.57 8.01
CA SER A 110 -7.17 -8.78 7.41
C SER A 110 -6.56 -8.43 6.07
N LEU A 111 -5.29 -8.76 5.85
CA LEU A 111 -4.62 -8.64 4.54
C LEU A 111 -4.94 -9.90 3.72
N ASP A 112 -6.08 -9.89 3.04
CA ASP A 112 -6.68 -11.08 2.41
C ASP A 112 -6.69 -11.05 0.87
N GLU A 113 -6.42 -9.89 0.25
CA GLU A 113 -6.32 -9.75 -1.20
C GLU A 113 -4.86 -9.49 -1.63
N VAL A 114 -4.41 -10.23 -2.65
CA VAL A 114 -3.12 -9.99 -3.33
C VAL A 114 -3.38 -9.15 -4.57
N VAL A 115 -2.70 -8.01 -4.70
CA VAL A 115 -2.81 -7.17 -5.89
C VAL A 115 -2.30 -7.94 -7.12
N PRO A 116 -3.14 -8.15 -8.15
CA PRO A 116 -2.75 -8.94 -9.31
C PRO A 116 -1.78 -8.18 -10.21
N ALA A 117 -0.98 -8.92 -10.98
CA ALA A 117 -0.19 -8.34 -12.05
C ALA A 117 -1.10 -7.68 -13.10
N ARG A 118 -0.82 -6.41 -13.42
CA ARG A 118 -1.56 -5.70 -14.47
C ARG A 118 -1.24 -6.35 -15.81
N ALA A 119 -2.29 -6.80 -16.51
CA ALA A 119 -2.13 -7.30 -17.87
C ALA A 119 -1.51 -6.23 -18.77
N PRO A 120 -0.53 -6.58 -19.62
CA PRO A 120 0.05 -5.63 -20.54
C PRO A 120 -1.04 -5.08 -21.48
N ARG A 121 -0.97 -3.77 -21.74
CA ARG A 121 -1.88 -3.13 -22.69
C ARG A 121 -1.72 -3.80 -24.06
N LYS A 122 -2.82 -4.24 -24.66
CA LYS A 122 -2.82 -4.69 -26.05
C LYS A 122 -2.47 -3.50 -26.94
N LEU A 123 -1.37 -3.61 -27.68
CA LEU A 123 -0.92 -2.59 -28.62
C LEU A 123 -1.82 -2.60 -29.86
N SER A 124 -2.21 -1.42 -30.34
CA SER A 124 -2.88 -1.31 -31.64
C SER A 124 -1.92 -1.66 -32.78
N PRO A 125 -2.40 -1.98 -33.99
CA PRO A 125 -1.52 -2.23 -35.14
C PRO A 125 -0.55 -1.07 -35.42
N ARG A 126 -1.01 0.18 -35.21
CA ARG A 126 -0.16 1.38 -35.34
C ARG A 126 0.94 1.42 -34.28
N ASP A 127 0.62 1.10 -33.02
CA ASP A 127 1.60 1.05 -31.94
C ASP A 127 2.63 -0.06 -32.17
N GLN A 128 2.19 -1.21 -32.70
CA GLN A 128 3.08 -2.33 -33.04
C GLN A 128 4.06 -1.94 -34.15
N GLN A 129 3.57 -1.25 -35.19
CA GLN A 129 4.42 -0.76 -36.28
C GLN A 129 5.42 0.28 -35.77
N ALA A 130 5.00 1.24 -34.95
CA ALA A 130 5.92 2.19 -34.32
C ALA A 130 6.97 1.50 -33.43
N ALA A 131 6.58 0.46 -32.69
CA ALA A 131 7.48 -0.30 -31.82
C ALA A 131 8.58 -1.04 -32.60
N THR A 132 8.41 -1.34 -33.90
CA THR A 132 9.48 -1.93 -34.73
C THR A 132 10.71 -1.05 -34.86
N HIS A 133 10.56 0.26 -34.65
CA HIS A 133 11.65 1.24 -34.65
C HIS A 133 12.21 1.50 -33.25
N LEU A 134 11.61 0.92 -32.21
CA LEU A 134 12.05 1.03 -30.83
C LEU A 134 12.82 -0.23 -30.44
N ARG A 135 13.94 -0.06 -29.74
CA ARG A 135 14.61 -1.17 -29.07
C ARG A 135 14.68 -0.86 -27.59
N LEU A 136 14.16 -1.77 -26.77
CA LEU A 136 14.30 -1.68 -25.33
C LEU A 136 15.76 -2.00 -24.97
N ALA A 137 16.51 -1.00 -24.54
CA ALA A 137 17.79 -1.21 -23.91
C ALA A 137 17.52 -1.64 -22.45
N LYS A 138 17.80 -2.90 -22.13
CA LYS A 138 17.89 -3.37 -20.74
C LYS A 138 19.37 -3.49 -20.40
N HIS A 139 19.80 -2.90 -19.29
CA HIS A 139 21.18 -3.02 -18.83
C HIS A 139 21.19 -3.52 -17.40
N GLN A 140 21.52 -4.80 -17.23
CA GLN A 140 21.65 -5.36 -15.90
C GLN A 140 22.87 -4.74 -15.20
N SER A 141 22.65 -4.07 -14.08
CA SER A 141 23.73 -3.55 -13.27
C SER A 141 24.29 -4.66 -12.39
N ALA A 142 25.58 -4.96 -12.57
CA ALA A 142 26.29 -5.95 -11.74
C ALA A 142 26.29 -5.53 -10.26
N VAL A 143 26.68 -4.28 -9.98
CA VAL A 143 26.76 -3.73 -8.62
C VAL A 143 25.42 -3.80 -7.88
N LEU A 144 24.32 -3.44 -8.56
CA LEU A 144 23.00 -3.48 -7.94
C LEU A 144 22.45 -4.90 -7.80
N THR A 145 22.74 -5.77 -8.77
CA THR A 145 22.34 -7.19 -8.68
C THR A 145 22.99 -7.85 -7.47
N ASP A 146 24.29 -7.62 -7.28
CA ASP A 146 25.05 -8.18 -6.15
C ASP A 146 24.55 -7.64 -4.81
N PHE A 147 24.28 -6.33 -4.73
CA PHE A 147 23.75 -5.72 -3.52
C PHE A 147 22.36 -6.26 -3.12
N TRP A 148 21.46 -6.43 -4.09
CA TRP A 148 20.07 -6.84 -3.82
C TRP A 148 19.86 -8.36 -3.77
N GLY A 149 20.80 -9.17 -4.26
CA GLY A 149 20.66 -10.63 -4.35
C GLY A 149 19.62 -11.09 -5.37
N ARG A 150 19.16 -10.20 -6.27
CA ARG A 150 18.26 -10.51 -7.39
C ARG A 150 18.61 -9.65 -8.61
N PRO A 151 18.34 -10.09 -9.84
CA PRO A 151 18.65 -9.31 -11.05
C PRO A 151 18.01 -7.91 -11.02
N VAL A 152 18.83 -6.87 -11.23
CA VAL A 152 18.40 -5.47 -11.37
C VAL A 152 18.82 -4.94 -12.74
N PHE A 153 17.84 -4.47 -13.54
CA PHE A 153 17.97 -4.04 -14.94
C PHE A 153 17.63 -2.57 -15.18
#